data_AF-A0A450TQQ1-F1
#
_entry.id   AF-A0A450TQQ1-F1
#
_cell.length_a   1.000
_cell.length_b   1.000
_cell.length_c   1.000
_cell.angle_alpha   90.00
_cell.angle_beta   90.00
_cell.angle_gamma   90.00
#
_symmetry.space_group_name_H-M   'P 1'
#
loop_
_entity.id
_entity.type
_entity.pdbx_description
1 polymer ?
#
loop_
_entity_poly.entity_id
_entity_poly.type
_entity_poly.pdbx_seq_one_letter_code
_entity_poly.pdbx_strand_id
1 'polypeptide(L)'
;MLSYILSEGDHRLNHVEDWAGKMPVTLSNGLGAQVRALDFSDDRLALLLDHLAKDNEWEQFESRLNDSVLRVYDLKAERVRIDTTTAKSYVVDVTEGGLFQFGHSKDHRPDLAQVKISLSTMDPLGIPVTTTVVSGNCADDPLYIPEIKKVQANLGRPGVLYIGDSKMGSLETRAYVAHTQDYYLCPLSAVQVPQAELARLLEPVWEQKQKLSTQKNGKRWPKASCMK
;
A
#
# COMPACT_ATOMS: atom_id res chain seq x y z
N MET A 1 14.10 9.86 -12.42
CA MET A 1 14.47 9.32 -11.10
C MET A 1 14.17 7.83 -10.97
N LEU A 2 12.90 7.38 -11.04
CA LEU A 2 12.59 5.94 -10.88
C LEU A 2 13.33 5.05 -11.89
N SER A 3 13.40 5.45 -13.17
CA SER A 3 14.16 4.70 -14.19
C SER A 3 15.65 4.59 -13.86
N TYR A 4 16.24 5.61 -13.22
CA TYR A 4 17.63 5.58 -12.76
C TYR A 4 17.81 4.59 -11.61
N ILE A 5 16.93 4.65 -10.60
CA ILE A 5 16.96 3.72 -9.47
C ILE A 5 16.85 2.27 -9.95
N LEU A 6 15.97 2.00 -10.90
CA LEU A 6 15.77 0.66 -11.43
C LEU A 6 16.91 0.21 -12.36
N SER A 7 17.55 1.11 -13.10
CA SER A 7 18.64 0.74 -14.02
C SER A 7 19.99 0.60 -13.31
N GLU A 8 20.31 1.52 -12.40
CA GLU A 8 21.61 1.59 -11.72
C GLU A 8 21.59 0.96 -10.33
N GLY A 9 20.41 0.72 -9.74
CA GLY A 9 20.31 0.30 -8.34
C GLY A 9 20.76 1.38 -7.35
N ASP A 10 20.75 2.66 -7.78
CA ASP A 10 21.25 3.80 -7.01
C ASP A 10 20.15 4.85 -6.84
N HIS A 11 20.06 5.42 -5.64
CA HIS A 11 19.07 6.41 -5.25
C HIS A 11 19.65 7.82 -5.05
N ARG A 12 20.97 7.98 -5.21
CA ARG A 12 21.65 9.27 -5.05
C ARG A 12 21.32 10.21 -6.21
N LEU A 13 20.75 11.36 -5.90
CA LEU A 13 20.27 12.33 -6.90
C LEU A 13 21.40 12.95 -7.73
N ASN A 14 22.57 13.16 -7.13
CA ASN A 14 23.71 13.83 -7.77
C ASN A 14 24.35 13.03 -8.92
N HIS A 15 23.93 11.79 -9.15
CA HIS A 15 24.39 10.96 -10.28
C HIS A 15 23.37 10.90 -11.44
N VAL A 16 22.15 11.40 -11.23
CA VAL A 16 21.07 11.27 -12.21
C VAL A 16 21.30 12.15 -13.43
N GLU A 17 21.92 13.32 -13.27
CA GLU A 17 22.26 14.22 -14.38
C GLU A 17 23.23 13.55 -15.37
N ASP A 18 24.33 12.99 -14.88
CA ASP A 18 25.32 12.28 -15.70
C ASP A 18 24.71 11.05 -16.40
N TRP A 19 23.83 10.33 -15.71
CA TRP A 19 23.10 9.22 -16.30
C TRP A 19 22.14 9.68 -17.41
N ALA A 20 21.38 10.75 -17.16
CA ALA A 20 20.43 11.29 -18.12
C ALA A 20 21.11 11.84 -19.38
N GLY A 21 22.30 12.45 -19.21
CA GLY A 21 23.14 12.94 -20.30
C GLY A 21 23.57 11.87 -21.30
N LYS A 22 23.58 10.59 -20.91
CA LYS A 22 23.92 9.46 -21.79
C LYS A 22 22.76 8.98 -22.67
N MET A 23 21.52 9.38 -22.36
CA MET A 23 20.32 8.90 -23.06
C MET A 23 19.25 9.97 -23.34
N PRO A 24 19.62 11.16 -23.84
CA PRO A 24 18.69 12.30 -23.98
C PRO A 24 17.53 12.01 -24.93
N VAL A 25 17.77 11.23 -25.99
CA VAL A 25 16.72 10.85 -26.97
C VAL A 25 15.67 9.95 -26.33
N THR A 26 16.10 8.93 -25.58
CA THR A 26 15.19 8.00 -24.89
C THR A 26 14.34 8.73 -23.86
N LEU A 27 14.96 9.58 -23.03
CA LEU A 27 14.24 10.34 -22.01
C LEU A 27 13.27 11.36 -22.62
N SER A 28 13.68 12.05 -23.70
CA SER A 28 12.79 13.00 -24.37
C SER A 28 11.56 12.32 -24.96
N ASN A 29 11.76 11.16 -25.59
CA ASN A 29 10.65 10.38 -26.14
C ASN A 29 9.75 9.82 -25.04
N GLY A 30 10.33 9.31 -23.95
CA GLY A 30 9.58 8.73 -22.83
C GLY A 30 8.77 9.76 -22.05
N LEU A 31 9.27 11.00 -21.93
CA LEU A 31 8.58 12.10 -21.25
C LEU A 31 7.67 12.91 -22.19
N GLY A 32 7.76 12.70 -23.50
CA GLY A 32 7.00 13.47 -24.49
C GLY A 32 7.42 14.94 -24.58
N ALA A 33 8.61 15.29 -24.09
CA ALA A 33 9.13 16.65 -24.07
C ALA A 33 10.65 16.63 -24.30
N GLN A 34 11.20 17.67 -24.95
CA GLN A 34 12.65 17.80 -25.07
C GLN A 34 13.26 18.05 -23.69
N VAL A 35 14.23 17.22 -23.31
CA VAL A 35 14.94 17.33 -22.03
C VAL A 35 16.45 17.39 -22.22
N ARG A 36 17.13 18.02 -21.27
CA ARG A 36 18.58 18.14 -21.19
C ARG A 36 19.06 17.50 -19.88
N ALA A 37 20.34 17.17 -19.80
CA ALA A 37 20.94 16.61 -18.60
C ALA A 37 20.65 17.46 -17.34
N LEU A 38 20.80 18.78 -17.45
CA LEU A 38 20.55 19.74 -16.36
C LEU A 38 19.11 19.73 -15.83
N ASP A 39 18.13 19.24 -16.59
CA ASP A 39 16.75 19.10 -16.09
C ASP A 39 16.63 17.96 -15.06
N PHE A 40 17.70 17.15 -14.91
CA PHE A 40 17.86 16.07 -13.94
C PHE A 40 18.96 16.34 -12.91
N SER A 41 19.37 17.60 -12.73
CA SER A 41 20.27 17.98 -11.64
C SER A 41 19.66 17.63 -10.28
N ASP A 42 20.49 17.42 -9.27
CA ASP A 42 20.04 17.15 -7.91
C ASP A 42 19.15 18.26 -7.36
N ASP A 43 19.48 19.53 -7.60
CA ASP A 43 18.63 20.68 -7.26
C ASP A 43 17.23 20.59 -7.88
N ARG A 44 17.14 20.24 -9.17
CA ARG A 44 15.86 20.10 -9.88
C ARG A 44 15.05 18.94 -9.35
N LEU A 45 15.71 17.82 -9.08
CA LEU A 45 15.08 16.63 -8.51
C LEU A 45 14.62 16.86 -7.07
N ALA A 46 15.38 17.59 -6.26
CA ALA A 46 15.00 17.99 -4.92
C ALA A 46 13.71 18.82 -4.93
N LEU A 47 13.63 19.84 -5.80
CA LEU A 47 12.41 20.64 -5.96
C LEU A 47 11.20 19.80 -6.41
N LEU A 48 11.41 18.81 -7.28
CA LEU A 48 10.36 17.89 -7.68
C LEU A 48 9.89 17.03 -6.50
N LEU A 49 10.81 16.54 -5.68
CA LEU A 49 10.49 15.75 -4.50
C LEU A 49 9.75 16.59 -3.45
N ASP A 50 10.14 17.85 -3.23
CA ASP A 50 9.43 18.78 -2.35
C ASP A 50 7.99 19.06 -2.84
N HIS A 51 7.81 19.11 -4.16
CA HIS A 51 6.47 19.24 -4.74
C HIS A 51 5.64 17.97 -4.51
N LEU A 52 6.21 16.79 -4.78
CA LEU A 52 5.56 15.50 -4.58
C LEU A 52 5.37 15.12 -3.11
N ALA A 53 6.13 15.72 -2.18
CA ALA A 53 5.98 15.49 -0.74
C ALA A 53 4.66 16.06 -0.18
N LYS A 54 3.94 16.87 -0.95
CA LYS A 54 2.62 17.40 -0.57
C LYS A 54 1.56 16.34 -0.84
N ASP A 55 0.77 15.99 0.18
CA ASP A 55 -0.24 14.93 0.11
C ASP A 55 -1.14 15.01 -1.15
N ASN A 56 -1.69 16.19 -1.44
CA ASN A 56 -2.57 16.37 -2.61
C ASN A 56 -1.85 16.16 -3.96
N GLU A 57 -0.57 16.54 -4.07
CA GLU A 57 0.21 16.33 -5.29
C GLU A 57 0.60 14.86 -5.43
N TRP A 58 0.96 14.21 -4.32
CA TRP A 58 1.22 12.78 -4.27
C TRP A 58 0.00 11.96 -4.66
N GLU A 59 -1.15 12.22 -4.05
CA GLU A 59 -2.39 11.49 -4.30
C GLU A 59 -2.85 11.64 -5.77
N GLN A 60 -2.72 12.83 -6.35
CA GLN A 60 -2.99 13.04 -7.77
C GLN A 60 -1.98 12.34 -8.69
N PHE A 61 -0.70 12.30 -8.31
CA PHE A 61 0.30 11.55 -9.06
C PHE A 61 0.02 10.05 -9.01
N GLU A 62 -0.21 9.51 -7.82
CA GLU A 62 -0.51 8.10 -7.56
C GLU A 62 -1.77 7.65 -8.31
N SER A 63 -2.85 8.44 -8.26
CA SER A 63 -4.08 8.16 -9.01
C SER A 63 -3.86 8.12 -10.53
N ARG A 64 -3.14 9.09 -11.11
CA ARG A 64 -2.83 9.07 -12.55
C ARG A 64 -1.93 7.91 -12.95
N LEU A 65 -0.97 7.56 -12.10
CA LEU A 65 -0.10 6.40 -12.32
C LEU A 65 -0.91 5.11 -12.32
N ASN A 66 -1.77 4.93 -11.32
CA ASN A 66 -2.67 3.79 -11.21
C ASN A 66 -3.59 3.65 -12.42
N ASP A 67 -4.26 4.74 -12.82
CA ASP A 67 -5.12 4.75 -14.00
C ASP A 67 -4.38 4.30 -15.26
N SER A 68 -3.15 4.79 -15.44
CA SER A 68 -2.32 4.40 -16.58
C SER A 68 -1.96 2.92 -16.53
N VAL A 69 -1.53 2.41 -15.36
CA VAL A 69 -1.14 1.01 -15.19
C VAL A 69 -2.34 0.07 -15.37
N LEU A 70 -3.48 0.37 -14.74
CA LEU A 70 -4.70 -0.41 -14.86
C LEU A 70 -5.17 -0.49 -16.31
N ARG A 71 -5.14 0.64 -17.02
CA ARG A 71 -5.55 0.72 -18.43
C ARG A 71 -4.58 0.00 -19.36
N VAL A 72 -3.27 0.17 -19.19
CA VAL A 72 -2.24 -0.42 -20.08
C VAL A 72 -2.20 -1.94 -19.94
N TYR A 73 -2.35 -2.45 -18.72
CA TYR A 73 -2.24 -3.89 -18.45
C TYR A 73 -3.59 -4.62 -18.35
N ASP A 74 -4.72 -3.92 -18.60
CA ASP A 74 -6.09 -4.45 -18.47
C ASP A 74 -6.31 -5.24 -17.16
N LEU A 75 -5.78 -4.70 -16.06
CA LEU A 75 -5.78 -5.39 -14.77
C LEU A 75 -7.15 -5.27 -14.10
N LYS A 76 -7.69 -6.41 -13.68
CA LYS A 76 -8.90 -6.46 -12.86
C LYS A 76 -8.52 -6.30 -11.40
N ALA A 77 -8.73 -5.11 -10.86
CA ALA A 77 -8.41 -4.75 -9.48
C ALA A 77 -9.31 -5.43 -8.42
N GLU A 78 -9.36 -6.76 -8.40
CA GLU A 78 -10.31 -7.56 -7.62
C GLU A 78 -9.82 -7.83 -6.20
N ARG A 79 -8.52 -7.69 -5.96
CA ARG A 79 -7.83 -8.14 -4.76
C ARG A 79 -6.73 -7.16 -4.43
N VAL A 80 -6.75 -6.66 -3.20
CA VAL A 80 -5.76 -5.72 -2.68
C VAL A 80 -5.24 -6.24 -1.35
N ARG A 81 -3.92 -6.34 -1.22
CA ARG A 81 -3.22 -6.66 0.03
C ARG A 81 -2.80 -5.35 0.69
N ILE A 82 -3.08 -5.20 1.98
CA ILE A 82 -2.64 -4.06 2.77
C ILE A 82 -1.72 -4.59 3.85
N ASP A 83 -0.52 -4.03 3.92
CA ASP A 83 0.45 -4.32 4.99
C ASP A 83 1.20 -3.05 5.38
N THR A 84 1.72 -3.05 6.61
CA THR A 84 2.55 -1.95 7.13
C THR A 84 3.96 -2.43 7.43
N THR A 85 4.92 -1.62 7.00
CA THR A 85 6.33 -1.80 7.31
C THR A 85 6.90 -0.54 7.94
N THR A 86 8.07 -0.64 8.57
CA THR A 86 8.79 0.53 9.07
C THR A 86 10.16 0.62 8.39
N ALA A 87 10.57 1.84 8.07
CA ALA A 87 11.89 2.13 7.55
C ALA A 87 12.68 2.89 8.62
N LYS A 88 13.85 2.35 8.97
CA LYS A 88 14.72 2.93 9.99
C LYS A 88 15.58 4.05 9.42
N SER A 89 15.93 5.00 10.27
CA SER A 89 16.78 6.13 9.89
C SER A 89 17.81 6.43 10.97
N TYR A 90 18.93 6.97 10.52
CA TYR A 90 20.02 7.49 11.36
C TYR A 90 19.90 9.01 11.55
N VAL A 91 18.73 9.59 11.28
CA VAL A 91 18.43 10.99 11.63
C VAL A 91 18.75 11.22 13.10
N VAL A 92 19.62 12.20 13.35
CA VAL A 92 20.11 12.53 14.69
C VAL A 92 19.07 13.36 15.45
N ASP A 93 18.47 14.34 14.76
CA ASP A 93 17.51 15.26 15.35
C ASP A 93 16.07 14.83 15.05
N VAL A 94 15.45 14.15 16.01
CA VAL A 94 14.02 13.81 15.95
C VAL A 94 13.20 15.01 16.38
N THR A 95 12.47 15.60 15.44
CA THR A 95 11.50 16.67 15.72
C THR A 95 10.23 16.07 16.32
N GLU A 96 9.77 16.60 17.45
CA GLU A 96 8.48 16.20 18.04
C GLU A 96 7.34 16.43 17.05
N GLY A 97 6.47 15.43 16.87
CA GLY A 97 5.37 15.48 15.90
C GLY A 97 5.79 15.33 14.43
N GLY A 98 7.09 15.18 14.13
CA GLY A 98 7.59 14.88 12.78
C GLY A 98 7.38 13.41 12.37
N LEU A 99 7.71 13.08 11.12
CA LEU A 99 7.58 11.73 10.56
C LEU A 99 8.51 10.70 11.22
N PHE A 100 9.78 11.08 11.42
CA PHE A 100 10.75 10.21 12.08
C PHE A 100 10.48 10.20 13.57
N GLN A 101 10.03 9.08 14.12
CA GLN A 101 9.78 8.91 15.55
C GLN A 101 10.30 7.56 16.05
N PHE A 102 10.60 7.49 17.34
CA PHE A 102 10.86 6.21 18.00
C PHE A 102 9.55 5.44 18.21
N GLY A 103 9.58 4.13 17.99
CA GLY A 103 8.41 3.29 18.14
C GLY A 103 8.78 1.82 18.23
N HIS A 104 7.77 0.96 18.28
CA HIS A 104 8.01 -0.49 18.32
C HIS A 104 8.76 -0.94 17.07
N SER A 105 9.92 -1.58 17.27
CA SER A 105 10.85 -1.98 16.23
C SER A 105 10.75 -3.48 15.98
N LYS A 106 10.24 -3.88 14.81
CA LYS A 106 10.20 -5.30 14.40
C LYS A 106 11.62 -5.89 14.21
N ASP A 107 12.60 -5.04 13.92
CA ASP A 107 14.02 -5.42 13.70
C ASP A 107 14.89 -5.28 14.96
N HIS A 108 14.29 -5.15 16.15
CA HIS A 108 15.00 -5.03 17.43
C HIS A 108 16.00 -3.85 17.51
N ARG A 109 15.75 -2.78 16.76
CA ARG A 109 16.46 -1.48 16.82
C ARG A 109 15.57 -0.39 17.42
N PRO A 110 15.36 -0.35 18.75
CA PRO A 110 14.60 0.70 19.42
C PRO A 110 15.38 2.02 19.51
N ASP A 111 16.70 1.98 19.27
CA ASP A 111 17.63 3.11 19.26
C ASP A 111 17.56 3.97 17.99
N LEU A 112 16.85 3.51 16.95
CA LEU A 112 16.69 4.23 15.71
C LEU A 112 15.29 4.80 15.55
N ALA A 113 15.22 6.06 15.14
CA ALA A 113 13.99 6.65 14.64
C ALA A 113 13.52 5.90 13.39
N GLN A 114 12.21 5.87 13.18
CA GLN A 114 11.61 5.19 12.04
C GLN A 114 10.51 6.04 11.42
N VAL A 115 10.19 5.74 10.16
CA VAL A 115 8.91 6.08 9.55
C VAL A 115 8.11 4.81 9.36
N LYS A 116 6.80 4.94 9.28
CA LYS A 116 5.91 3.83 8.96
C LYS A 116 5.33 4.03 7.57
N ILE A 117 5.32 2.95 6.80
CA ILE A 117 4.82 2.93 5.43
C ILE A 117 3.68 1.93 5.40
N SER A 118 2.50 2.40 5.05
CA SER A 118 1.36 1.55 4.70
C SER A 118 1.31 1.42 3.19
N LEU A 119 1.25 0.18 2.71
CA LEU A 119 1.29 -0.12 1.30
C LEU A 119 0.11 -1.01 0.93
N SER A 120 -0.70 -0.55 -0.03
CA SER A 120 -1.74 -1.34 -0.66
C SER A 120 -1.26 -1.84 -2.02
N THR A 121 -1.25 -3.15 -2.24
CA THR A 121 -0.82 -3.77 -3.50
C THR A 121 -1.91 -4.61 -4.12
N MET A 122 -2.05 -4.54 -5.43
CA MET A 122 -3.05 -5.24 -6.21
C MET A 122 -2.51 -6.56 -6.77
N ASP A 123 -3.30 -7.61 -6.61
CA ASP A 123 -3.04 -8.93 -7.19
C ASP A 123 -3.41 -9.00 -8.68
N PRO A 124 -2.81 -9.93 -9.44
CA PRO A 124 -1.82 -10.93 -9.02
C PRO A 124 -0.38 -10.45 -9.06
N LEU A 125 -0.11 -9.27 -9.62
CA LEU A 125 1.26 -8.80 -9.91
C LEU A 125 1.90 -8.02 -8.75
N GLY A 126 1.17 -7.76 -7.67
CA GLY A 126 1.67 -6.98 -6.53
C GLY A 126 1.89 -5.50 -6.89
N ILE A 127 1.09 -4.95 -7.79
CA ILE A 127 1.23 -3.56 -8.24
C ILE A 127 0.83 -2.62 -7.09
N PRO A 128 1.69 -1.68 -6.66
CA PRO A 128 1.31 -0.66 -5.68
C PRO A 128 0.10 0.15 -6.18
N VAL A 129 -0.91 0.30 -5.32
CA VAL A 129 -2.08 1.16 -5.54
C VAL A 129 -2.01 2.38 -4.63
N THR A 130 -1.68 2.19 -3.35
CA THR A 130 -1.50 3.32 -2.42
C THR A 130 -0.26 3.13 -1.58
N THR A 131 0.48 4.22 -1.38
CA THR A 131 1.63 4.30 -0.49
C THR A 131 1.43 5.51 0.43
N THR A 132 1.21 5.25 1.72
CA THR A 132 1.10 6.31 2.72
C THR A 132 2.24 6.20 3.71
N VAL A 133 2.94 7.31 3.91
CA VAL A 133 3.97 7.45 4.94
C VAL A 133 3.37 8.16 6.14
N VAL A 134 3.47 7.55 7.31
CA VAL A 134 3.03 8.13 8.58
C VAL A 134 4.16 8.11 9.59
N SER A 135 3.95 8.83 10.69
CA SER A 135 4.89 8.86 11.80
C SER A 135 5.25 7.46 12.29
N GLY A 136 6.54 7.23 12.57
CA GLY A 136 7.06 5.92 12.98
C GLY A 136 6.46 5.33 14.26
N ASN A 137 5.85 6.15 15.11
CA ASN A 137 5.19 5.74 16.34
C ASN A 137 3.67 5.49 16.17
N CYS A 138 3.11 5.72 14.99
CA CYS A 138 1.70 5.47 14.72
C CYS A 138 1.38 3.97 14.91
N ALA A 139 0.18 3.64 15.42
CA ALA A 139 -0.28 2.24 15.48
C ALA A 139 -0.67 1.73 14.09
N ASP A 140 -0.72 0.41 13.88
CA ASP A 140 -1.14 -0.18 12.59
C ASP A 140 -2.68 -0.17 12.43
N ASP A 141 -3.39 -0.54 13.49
CA ASP A 141 -4.85 -0.68 13.52
C ASP A 141 -5.63 0.49 12.88
N PRO A 142 -5.32 1.78 13.14
CA PRO A 142 -6.06 2.89 12.56
C PRO A 142 -5.74 3.16 11.08
N LEU A 143 -4.73 2.49 10.49
CA LEU A 143 -4.28 2.77 9.12
C LEU A 143 -5.09 2.02 8.06
N TYR A 144 -5.76 0.92 8.41
CA TYR A 144 -6.49 0.11 7.44
C TYR A 144 -7.64 0.86 6.77
N ILE A 145 -8.53 1.49 7.53
CA ILE A 145 -9.69 2.20 6.95
C ILE A 145 -9.26 3.38 6.05
N PRO A 146 -8.31 4.26 6.47
CA PRO A 146 -7.76 5.28 5.59
C PRO A 146 -7.17 4.72 4.28
N GLU A 147 -6.39 3.65 4.34
CA GLU A 147 -5.85 3.02 3.12
C GLU A 147 -6.94 2.44 2.22
N ILE A 148 -7.93 1.74 2.81
CA ILE A 148 -9.07 1.20 2.06
C ILE A 148 -9.80 2.33 1.33
N LYS A 149 -10.04 3.47 1.98
CA LYS A 149 -10.65 4.65 1.36
C LYS A 149 -9.85 5.16 0.16
N LYS A 150 -8.52 5.29 0.31
CA LYS A 150 -7.65 5.72 -0.80
C LYS A 150 -7.70 4.73 -1.95
N VAL A 151 -7.66 3.42 -1.66
CA VAL A 151 -7.79 2.38 -2.69
C VAL A 151 -9.14 2.46 -3.39
N GLN A 152 -10.24 2.63 -2.65
CA GLN A 152 -11.59 2.78 -3.23
C GLN A 152 -11.68 4.00 -4.15
N ALA A 153 -11.10 5.13 -3.75
CA ALA A 153 -11.04 6.34 -4.56
C ALA A 153 -10.23 6.12 -5.86
N ASN A 154 -9.11 5.40 -5.77
CA ASN A 154 -8.26 5.07 -6.92
C ASN A 154 -8.90 4.05 -7.88
N LEU A 155 -9.57 3.02 -7.35
CA LEU A 155 -10.14 1.95 -8.19
C LEU A 155 -11.55 2.27 -8.70
N GLY A 156 -12.27 3.18 -8.04
CA GLY A 156 -13.59 3.65 -8.47
C GLY A 156 -14.67 2.58 -8.55
N ARG A 157 -14.52 1.44 -7.86
CA ARG A 157 -15.43 0.30 -7.96
C ARG A 157 -15.57 -0.49 -6.65
N PRO A 158 -16.76 -1.01 -6.35
CA PRO A 158 -16.98 -1.92 -5.22
C PRO A 158 -16.65 -3.38 -5.60
N GLY A 159 -16.69 -4.26 -4.61
CA GLY A 159 -16.48 -5.69 -4.75
C GLY A 159 -15.01 -6.10 -4.76
N VAL A 160 -14.13 -5.27 -4.20
CA VAL A 160 -12.70 -5.55 -4.00
C VAL A 160 -12.54 -6.43 -2.76
N LEU A 161 -11.67 -7.44 -2.84
CA LEU A 161 -11.24 -8.21 -1.68
C LEU A 161 -10.00 -7.57 -1.07
N TYR A 162 -10.14 -7.06 0.16
CA TYR A 162 -9.02 -6.62 0.98
C TYR A 162 -8.42 -7.77 1.78
N ILE A 163 -7.11 -7.91 1.74
CA ILE A 163 -6.38 -8.96 2.45
C ILE A 163 -5.36 -8.29 3.37
N GLY A 164 -5.33 -8.68 4.63
CA GLY A 164 -4.43 -8.09 5.62
C GLY A 164 -4.12 -9.05 6.75
N ASP A 165 -3.22 -8.61 7.64
CA ASP A 165 -2.86 -9.37 8.83
C ASP A 165 -3.99 -9.36 9.89
N SER A 166 -3.72 -9.91 11.07
CA SER A 166 -4.72 -10.00 12.14
C SER A 166 -5.19 -8.64 12.66
N LYS A 167 -4.40 -7.58 12.49
CA LYS A 167 -4.74 -6.23 12.95
C LYS A 167 -5.85 -5.62 12.09
N MET A 168 -5.95 -6.03 10.82
CA MET A 168 -7.09 -5.67 9.96
C MET A 168 -8.42 -6.25 10.47
N GLY A 169 -8.39 -7.29 11.30
CA GLY A 169 -9.58 -8.01 11.76
C GLY A 169 -10.53 -7.26 12.70
N SER A 170 -10.20 -6.00 13.06
CA SER A 170 -11.03 -5.19 13.96
C SER A 170 -12.48 -5.12 13.48
N LEU A 171 -13.44 -5.12 14.42
CA LEU A 171 -14.86 -5.08 14.06
C LEU A 171 -15.19 -3.83 13.22
N GLU A 172 -14.58 -2.71 13.55
CA GLU A 172 -14.73 -1.44 12.82
C GLU A 172 -14.27 -1.57 11.37
N THR A 173 -13.07 -2.12 11.12
CA THR A 173 -12.56 -2.31 9.75
C THR A 173 -13.44 -3.26 8.96
N ARG A 174 -13.83 -4.39 9.56
CA ARG A 174 -14.71 -5.37 8.89
C ARG A 174 -16.10 -4.80 8.59
N ALA A 175 -16.67 -4.04 9.52
CA ALA A 175 -17.95 -3.37 9.32
C ALA A 175 -17.88 -2.32 8.20
N TYR A 176 -16.79 -1.56 8.15
CA TYR A 176 -16.55 -0.58 7.09
C TYR A 176 -16.46 -1.22 5.69
N VAL A 177 -15.65 -2.28 5.55
CA VAL A 177 -15.51 -3.03 4.28
C VAL A 177 -16.85 -3.62 3.84
N ALA A 178 -17.60 -4.24 4.76
CA ALA A 178 -18.92 -4.79 4.44
C ALA A 178 -19.93 -3.70 4.04
N HIS A 179 -19.91 -2.55 4.72
CA HIS A 179 -20.78 -1.41 4.41
C HIS A 179 -20.53 -0.83 3.01
N THR A 180 -19.26 -0.82 2.57
CA THR A 180 -18.84 -0.35 1.25
C THR A 180 -18.99 -1.40 0.14
N GLN A 181 -19.66 -2.53 0.44
CA GLN A 181 -19.91 -3.64 -0.50
C GLN A 181 -18.65 -4.34 -1.01
N ASP A 182 -17.57 -4.23 -0.25
CA ASP A 182 -16.31 -4.92 -0.47
C ASP A 182 -16.22 -6.18 0.39
N TYR A 183 -15.15 -6.94 0.20
CA TYR A 183 -14.88 -8.20 0.91
C TYR A 183 -13.58 -8.08 1.69
N TYR A 184 -13.43 -8.86 2.76
CA TYR A 184 -12.18 -8.92 3.52
C TYR A 184 -11.74 -10.37 3.75
N LEU A 185 -10.43 -10.57 3.85
CA LEU A 185 -9.80 -11.80 4.30
C LEU A 185 -8.65 -11.44 5.26
N CYS A 186 -8.82 -11.77 6.53
CA CYS A 186 -7.80 -11.64 7.56
C CYS A 186 -7.95 -12.77 8.57
N PRO A 187 -6.86 -13.18 9.23
CA PRO A 187 -6.95 -14.02 10.41
C PRO A 187 -7.64 -13.24 11.54
N LEU A 188 -8.53 -13.90 12.29
CA LEU A 188 -9.13 -13.32 13.49
C LEU A 188 -8.37 -13.79 14.73
N SER A 189 -8.07 -12.87 15.64
CA SER A 189 -7.40 -13.21 16.89
C SER A 189 -8.36 -13.91 17.88
N ALA A 190 -7.83 -14.56 18.91
CA ALA A 190 -8.65 -15.15 19.97
C ALA A 190 -9.47 -14.11 20.76
N VAL A 191 -9.07 -12.83 20.72
CA VAL A 191 -9.83 -11.71 21.30
C VAL A 191 -11.09 -11.45 20.48
N GLN A 192 -11.00 -11.59 19.15
CA GLN A 192 -12.11 -11.34 18.23
C GLN A 192 -13.04 -12.55 18.12
N VAL A 193 -12.48 -13.75 18.06
CA VAL A 193 -13.22 -15.01 18.03
C VAL A 193 -12.59 -15.95 19.05
N PRO A 194 -13.19 -16.06 20.26
CA PRO A 194 -12.74 -17.02 21.26
C PRO A 194 -12.74 -18.44 20.71
N GLN A 195 -11.83 -19.28 21.20
CA GLN A 195 -11.63 -20.64 20.68
C GLN A 195 -12.90 -21.49 20.69
N ALA A 196 -13.72 -21.37 21.74
CA ALA A 196 -15.00 -22.08 21.85
C ALA A 196 -15.99 -21.67 20.74
N GLU A 197 -16.04 -20.37 20.43
CA GLU A 197 -16.88 -19.85 19.36
C GLU A 197 -16.36 -20.26 17.99
N LEU A 198 -15.05 -20.24 17.78
CA LEU A 198 -14.44 -20.75 16.56
C LEU A 198 -14.78 -22.24 16.34
N ALA A 199 -14.68 -23.07 17.39
CA ALA A 199 -15.04 -24.48 17.31
C ALA A 199 -16.52 -24.67 16.93
N ARG A 200 -17.42 -23.88 17.53
CA ARG A 200 -18.86 -23.87 17.21
C ARG A 200 -19.12 -23.47 15.75
N LEU A 201 -18.41 -22.47 15.23
CA LEU A 201 -18.55 -22.02 13.84
C LEU A 201 -18.02 -23.04 12.82
N LEU A 202 -17.03 -23.85 13.21
CA LEU A 202 -16.42 -24.88 12.35
C LEU A 202 -17.15 -26.24 12.42
N GLU A 203 -17.97 -26.48 13.45
CA GLU A 203 -18.71 -27.73 13.62
C GLU A 203 -19.53 -28.13 12.38
N PRO A 204 -20.35 -27.26 11.76
CA PRO A 204 -21.09 -27.62 10.54
C PRO A 204 -20.19 -27.97 9.35
N VAL A 205 -18.97 -27.42 9.31
CA VAL A 205 -17.98 -27.72 8.27
C VAL A 205 -17.41 -29.12 8.47
N TRP A 206 -17.04 -29.45 9.71
CA TRP A 206 -16.51 -30.78 10.06
C TRP A 206 -17.57 -31.88 9.91
N GLU A 207 -18.83 -31.57 10.22
CA GLU A 207 -19.98 -32.46 9.99
C GLU A 207 -20.42 -32.52 8.51
N GLN A 208 -19.74 -31.80 7.60
CA GLN A 208 -20.06 -31.71 6.17
C GLN A 208 -21.46 -31.17 5.86
N LYS A 209 -22.14 -30.56 6.84
CA LYS A 209 -23.42 -29.85 6.66
C LYS A 209 -23.22 -28.53 5.92
N GLN A 210 -22.03 -27.94 6.02
CA GLN A 210 -21.60 -26.77 5.26
C GLN A 210 -20.44 -27.14 4.33
N LYS A 211 -20.63 -26.97 3.02
CA LYS A 211 -19.54 -27.16 2.05
C LYS A 211 -18.53 -26.01 2.14
N LEU A 212 -17.24 -26.37 2.23
CA LEU A 212 -16.16 -25.42 1.99
C LEU A 212 -16.15 -25.05 0.51
N SER A 213 -16.19 -23.75 0.23
CA SER A 213 -15.92 -23.26 -1.11
C SER A 213 -14.43 -23.04 -1.27
N THR A 214 -13.78 -23.81 -2.14
CA THR A 214 -12.41 -23.50 -2.56
C THR A 214 -12.45 -22.33 -3.53
N GLN A 215 -11.96 -21.17 -3.10
CA GLN A 215 -11.78 -20.01 -3.99
C GLN A 215 -10.56 -20.24 -4.89
N LYS A 216 -10.80 -20.69 -6.13
CA LYS A 216 -9.81 -20.70 -7.20
C LYS A 216 -10.08 -19.49 -8.11
N ASN A 217 -9.07 -18.63 -8.29
CA ASN A 217 -8.95 -17.51 -9.22
C ASN A 217 -10.26 -17.04 -9.91
N GLY A 218 -10.80 -15.91 -9.44
CA GLY A 218 -11.70 -15.06 -10.23
C GLY A 218 -13.21 -15.29 -10.09
N LYS A 219 -13.68 -16.11 -9.14
CA LYS A 219 -15.12 -16.18 -8.84
C LYS A 219 -15.49 -15.20 -7.73
N ARG A 220 -16.46 -14.32 -8.04
CA ARG A 220 -17.06 -13.33 -7.15
C ARG A 220 -17.39 -13.97 -5.80
N TRP A 221 -16.94 -13.36 -4.71
CA TRP A 221 -17.28 -13.79 -3.37
C TRP A 221 -18.79 -13.84 -3.22
N PRO A 222 -19.39 -14.94 -2.72
CA PRO A 222 -20.77 -14.88 -2.26
C PRO A 222 -20.83 -13.76 -1.23
N LYS A 223 -21.86 -12.90 -1.30
CA LYS A 223 -22.07 -11.84 -0.30
C LYS A 223 -21.90 -12.49 1.07
N ALA A 224 -20.95 -11.99 1.87
CA ALA A 224 -20.82 -12.43 3.24
C ALA A 224 -22.17 -12.15 3.89
N SER A 225 -22.94 -13.22 4.11
CA SER A 225 -24.04 -13.19 5.04
C SER A 225 -23.37 -12.94 6.39
N CYS A 226 -23.27 -11.67 6.80
CA CYS A 226 -23.11 -11.36 8.21
C CYS A 226 -24.18 -12.18 8.92
N MET A 227 -23.76 -13.22 9.63
CA MET A 227 -24.60 -13.83 10.65
C MET A 227 -25.01 -12.68 11.56
N LYS A 228 -26.33 -12.45 11.62
CA LYS A 228 -26.94 -11.57 12.62
C LYS A 228 -26.61 -12.09 14.01
#